data_AF-A0A5B7X480-F1
#
_entry.id   AF-A0A5B7X480-F1
#
_cell.length_a   1.000
_cell.length_b   1.000
_cell.length_c   1.000
_cell.angle_alpha   90.00
_cell.angle_beta   90.00
_cell.angle_gamma   90.00
#
_symmetry.space_group_name_H-M   'P 1'
#
loop_
_entity.id
_entity.type
_entity.pdbx_description
1 polymer ?
#
loop_
_entity_poly.entity_id
_entity_poly.type
_entity_poly.pdbx_seq_one_letter_code
_entity_poly.pdbx_strand_id
1 'polypeptide(L)'
;MRHLILKLVVLPVFFYFTYNTAAQSSLQGNVTNWTQGESLIVYFGMFNDEMTKIGTISEDGTMNIPLDPDYLNSFREIAEKEAANAPQGWSMSYKTLATTFPCLNEESAVTINGEAIVSGLPQLFLTDPSGFTELGILYAASSIEVATWLKSYGMESVIPGYYLEWLFMEEEGFANGKCVTPTYTGNDSESYEDTYLVDVKLQKGWNMIKYEITDVFTSKTGKTYPSKTLVSRVENLPEDIQWLAIGN
;
A
#
# COMPACT_ATOMS: atom_id res chain seq x y z
N MET A 1 -35.16 5.46 71.35
CA MET A 1 -34.06 4.88 70.55
C MET A 1 -34.45 4.98 69.09
N ARG A 2 -33.80 5.86 68.32
CA ARG A 2 -34.11 6.16 66.91
C ARG A 2 -33.28 5.24 65.99
N HIS A 3 -33.96 4.59 65.05
CA HIS A 3 -33.37 3.75 64.02
C HIS A 3 -32.56 4.57 63.01
N LEU A 4 -31.32 4.17 62.74
CA LEU A 4 -30.50 4.68 61.64
C LEU A 4 -30.39 3.57 60.59
N ILE A 5 -31.16 3.69 59.49
CA ILE A 5 -31.11 2.79 58.34
C ILE A 5 -30.00 3.29 57.42
N LEU A 6 -28.88 2.57 57.39
CA LEU A 6 -27.76 2.81 56.48
C LEU A 6 -28.16 2.35 55.07
N LYS A 7 -28.53 3.29 54.20
CA LYS A 7 -28.77 3.00 52.78
C LYS A 7 -27.43 2.80 52.08
N LEU A 8 -27.10 1.55 51.75
CA LEU A 8 -26.00 1.20 50.87
C LEU A 8 -26.32 1.72 49.47
N VAL A 9 -25.61 2.75 49.02
CA VAL A 9 -25.65 3.22 47.63
C VAL A 9 -24.70 2.33 46.83
N VAL A 10 -25.28 1.46 46.01
CA VAL A 10 -24.52 0.63 45.05
C VAL A 10 -24.15 1.53 43.87
N LEU A 11 -22.88 1.91 43.78
CA LEU A 11 -22.34 2.65 42.63
C LEU A 11 -22.15 1.65 41.47
N PRO A 12 -22.77 1.83 40.29
CA PRO A 12 -22.49 0.98 39.14
C PRO A 12 -21.10 1.31 38.61
N VAL A 13 -20.16 0.38 38.77
CA VAL A 13 -18.85 0.43 38.10
C VAL A 13 -19.10 0.18 36.61
N PHE A 14 -19.13 1.26 35.83
CA PHE A 14 -19.07 1.17 34.37
C PHE A 14 -17.68 0.64 34.00
N PHE A 15 -17.60 -0.65 33.65
CA PHE A 15 -16.47 -1.20 32.91
C PHE A 15 -16.45 -0.51 31.55
N TYR A 16 -15.57 0.50 31.42
CA TYR A 16 -15.16 0.98 30.11
C TYR A 16 -14.46 -0.18 29.41
N PHE A 17 -15.18 -0.85 28.51
CA PHE A 17 -14.55 -1.68 27.49
C PHE A 17 -13.67 -0.74 26.66
N THR A 18 -12.38 -0.73 26.97
CA THR A 18 -11.37 -0.22 26.05
C THR A 18 -11.46 -1.10 24.81
N TYR A 19 -12.00 -0.57 23.72
CA TYR A 19 -11.85 -1.16 22.40
C TYR A 19 -10.35 -1.19 22.12
N ASN A 20 -9.70 -2.32 22.38
CA ASN A 20 -8.42 -2.61 21.75
C ASN A 20 -8.74 -2.73 20.26
N THR A 21 -8.45 -1.68 19.52
CA THR A 21 -8.30 -1.76 18.07
C THR A 21 -7.26 -2.84 17.82
N ALA A 22 -7.71 -4.03 17.42
CA ALA A 22 -6.80 -5.09 17.01
C ALA A 22 -6.11 -4.60 15.74
N ALA A 23 -4.90 -4.05 15.89
CA ALA A 23 -4.06 -3.73 14.75
C ALA A 23 -3.87 -5.02 13.94
N GLN A 24 -4.09 -4.93 12.62
CA GLN A 24 -3.89 -6.05 11.72
C GLN A 24 -2.44 -6.52 11.84
N SER A 25 -2.20 -7.73 12.35
CA SER A 25 -0.86 -8.30 12.54
C SER A 25 -0.33 -9.03 11.31
N SER A 26 -1.17 -9.21 10.29
CA SER A 26 -0.82 -9.89 9.04
C SER A 26 -1.80 -9.56 7.91
N LEU A 27 -1.31 -9.51 6.68
CA LEU A 27 -2.14 -9.57 5.47
C LEU A 27 -2.39 -11.04 5.12
N GLN A 28 -3.65 -11.38 4.94
CA GLN A 28 -4.08 -12.72 4.56
C GLN A 28 -5.07 -12.63 3.40
N GLY A 29 -5.08 -13.66 2.56
CA GLY A 29 -5.96 -13.74 1.39
C GLY A 29 -5.68 -15.01 0.60
N ASN A 30 -6.45 -15.23 -0.46
CA ASN A 30 -6.19 -16.31 -1.41
C ASN A 30 -5.77 -15.71 -2.75
N VAL A 31 -4.64 -16.20 -3.27
CA VAL A 31 -4.15 -15.81 -4.59
C VAL A 31 -5.06 -16.44 -5.66
N THR A 32 -5.66 -15.60 -6.49
CA THR A 32 -6.60 -16.01 -7.53
C THR A 32 -5.92 -16.95 -8.52
N ASN A 33 -6.55 -18.11 -8.77
CA ASN A 33 -6.07 -19.14 -9.71
C ASN A 33 -4.64 -19.66 -9.43
N TRP A 34 -4.25 -19.72 -8.15
CA TRP A 34 -2.94 -20.21 -7.77
C TRP A 34 -2.73 -21.70 -8.10
N THR A 35 -1.61 -22.01 -8.74
CA THR A 35 -1.27 -23.37 -9.21
C THR A 35 0.21 -23.72 -9.07
N GLN A 36 1.04 -22.84 -8.49
CA GLN A 36 2.49 -23.01 -8.43
C GLN A 36 2.99 -23.76 -7.18
N GLY A 37 2.07 -24.27 -6.34
CA GLY A 37 2.41 -24.96 -5.10
C GLY A 37 2.83 -24.01 -3.98
N GLU A 38 3.59 -24.49 -2.99
CA GLU A 38 4.15 -23.62 -1.96
C GLU A 38 5.09 -22.57 -2.56
N SER A 39 5.06 -21.34 -2.06
CA SER A 39 5.91 -20.26 -2.56
C SER A 39 6.25 -19.23 -1.50
N LEU A 40 7.29 -18.46 -1.76
CA LEU A 40 7.74 -17.37 -0.92
C LEU A 40 7.32 -16.05 -1.55
N ILE A 41 6.90 -15.12 -0.68
CA ILE A 41 6.79 -13.71 -1.03
C ILE A 41 8.09 -13.07 -0.55
N VAL A 42 8.81 -12.42 -1.45
CA VAL A 42 10.17 -11.90 -1.20
C VAL A 42 10.34 -10.48 -1.73
N TYR A 43 11.35 -9.81 -1.20
CA TYR A 43 11.91 -8.57 -1.72
C TYR A 43 13.40 -8.80 -2.04
N PHE A 44 13.87 -8.23 -3.14
CA PHE A 44 15.28 -8.25 -3.50
C PHE A 44 15.88 -6.86 -3.28
N GLY A 45 16.96 -6.82 -2.50
CA GLY A 45 17.73 -5.60 -2.29
C GLY A 45 18.27 -5.02 -3.60
N MET A 46 18.25 -3.69 -3.73
CA MET A 46 18.63 -3.01 -4.97
C MET A 46 20.15 -3.03 -5.22
N PHE A 47 20.95 -2.96 -4.16
CA PHE A 47 22.41 -2.84 -4.24
C PHE A 47 23.15 -4.04 -3.66
N ASN A 48 22.54 -4.79 -2.75
CA ASN A 48 23.17 -5.96 -2.13
C ASN A 48 22.69 -7.31 -2.71
N ASP A 49 21.67 -7.30 -3.57
CA ASP A 49 21.00 -8.49 -4.13
C ASP A 49 20.49 -9.49 -3.07
N GLU A 50 20.37 -9.08 -1.80
CA GLU A 50 19.89 -9.94 -0.71
C GLU A 50 18.39 -10.20 -0.88
N MET A 51 18.02 -11.48 -0.93
CA MET A 51 16.62 -11.91 -0.89
C MET A 51 16.11 -11.88 0.55
N THR A 52 15.14 -11.01 0.82
CA THR A 52 14.43 -10.94 2.10
C THR A 52 13.06 -11.59 1.96
N LYS A 53 12.80 -12.64 2.75
CA LYS A 53 11.47 -13.25 2.84
C LYS A 53 10.53 -12.33 3.62
N ILE A 54 9.41 -11.97 3.01
CA ILE A 54 8.37 -11.12 3.60
C ILE A 54 7.05 -11.86 3.84
N GLY A 55 6.85 -13.02 3.21
CA GLY A 55 5.62 -13.81 3.38
C GLY A 55 5.70 -15.18 2.73
N THR A 56 4.55 -15.86 2.70
CA THR A 56 4.39 -17.20 2.11
C THR A 56 3.06 -17.34 1.40
N ILE A 57 2.99 -18.26 0.44
CA ILE A 57 1.77 -18.77 -0.17
C ILE A 57 1.77 -20.29 0.00
N SER A 58 0.71 -20.87 0.56
CA SER A 58 0.54 -22.33 0.68
C SER A 58 0.08 -22.97 -0.64
N GLU A 59 0.08 -24.30 -0.71
CA GLU A 59 -0.35 -25.05 -1.90
C GLU A 59 -1.75 -24.67 -2.41
N ASP A 60 -2.66 -24.33 -1.51
CA ASP A 60 -4.05 -23.93 -1.84
C ASP A 60 -4.19 -22.45 -2.25
N GLY A 61 -3.09 -21.70 -2.28
CA GLY A 61 -3.08 -20.28 -2.62
C GLY A 61 -3.29 -19.34 -1.45
N THR A 62 -3.41 -19.84 -0.21
CA THR A 62 -3.51 -18.97 0.97
C THR A 62 -2.19 -18.23 1.20
N MET A 63 -2.23 -16.90 1.12
CA MET A 63 -1.10 -16.04 1.41
C MET A 63 -1.10 -15.52 2.84
N ASN A 64 0.10 -15.31 3.39
CA ASN A 64 0.31 -14.64 4.66
C ASN A 64 1.56 -13.76 4.63
N ILE A 65 1.39 -12.46 4.90
CA ILE A 65 2.47 -11.47 5.08
C ILE A 65 2.36 -10.93 6.50
N PRO A 66 3.30 -11.23 7.42
CA PRO A 66 3.31 -10.63 8.75
C PRO A 66 3.48 -9.12 8.65
N LEU A 67 2.70 -8.38 9.43
CA LEU A 67 2.83 -6.93 9.54
C LEU A 67 3.55 -6.61 10.85
N ASP A 68 4.82 -6.22 10.72
CA ASP A 68 5.66 -5.84 11.86
C ASP A 68 5.12 -4.55 12.51
N PRO A 69 4.75 -4.56 13.80
CA PRO A 69 4.32 -3.35 14.50
C PRO A 69 5.43 -2.31 14.66
N ASP A 70 6.70 -2.70 14.47
CA ASP A 70 7.87 -1.83 14.52
C ASP A 70 8.61 -1.75 13.17
N TYR A 71 7.83 -1.84 12.07
CA TYR A 71 8.34 -1.97 10.70
C TYR A 71 9.39 -0.91 10.31
N LEU A 72 9.32 0.32 10.85
CA LEU A 72 10.31 1.34 10.54
C LEU A 72 11.71 0.98 11.02
N ASN A 73 11.85 0.28 12.16
CA ASN A 73 13.16 -0.16 12.63
C ASN A 73 13.71 -1.26 11.72
N SER A 74 12.89 -2.27 11.40
CA SER A 74 13.24 -3.32 10.43
C SER A 74 13.60 -2.73 9.06
N PHE A 75 12.88 -1.71 8.60
CA PHE A 75 13.15 -1.01 7.34
C PHE A 75 14.45 -0.20 7.39
N ARG A 76 14.76 0.45 8.51
CA ARG A 76 16.04 1.17 8.71
C ARG A 76 17.23 0.21 8.63
N GLU A 77 17.13 -0.98 9.23
CA GLU A 77 18.18 -2.00 9.14
C GLU A 77 18.41 -2.47 7.69
N ILE A 78 17.33 -2.70 6.93
CA ILE A 78 17.42 -3.03 5.50
C ILE A 78 18.09 -1.87 4.74
N ALA A 79 17.65 -0.64 4.95
CA ALA A 79 18.22 0.54 4.31
C ALA A 79 19.72 0.70 4.63
N GLU A 80 20.17 0.46 5.86
CA GLU A 80 21.59 0.51 6.20
C GLU A 80 22.43 -0.52 5.43
N LYS A 81 21.92 -1.74 5.24
CA LYS A 81 22.59 -2.77 4.44
C LYS A 81 22.64 -2.42 2.95
N GLU A 82 21.58 -1.84 2.41
CA GLU A 82 21.57 -1.32 1.03
C GLU A 82 22.60 -0.20 0.87
N ALA A 83 22.64 0.73 1.82
CA ALA A 83 23.54 1.89 1.78
C ALA A 83 25.01 1.47 1.73
N ALA A 84 25.36 0.41 2.46
CA ALA A 84 26.72 -0.11 2.53
C ALA A 84 27.26 -0.61 1.19
N ASN A 85 26.36 -1.02 0.28
CA ASN A 85 26.70 -1.53 -1.05
C ASN A 85 26.36 -0.53 -2.17
N ALA A 86 25.82 0.64 -1.82
CA ALA A 86 25.43 1.65 -2.80
C ALA A 86 26.67 2.24 -3.51
N PRO A 87 26.56 2.58 -4.82
CA PRO A 87 27.64 3.22 -5.56
C PRO A 87 28.07 4.56 -4.94
N GLN A 88 29.35 4.91 -5.12
CA GLN A 88 29.87 6.19 -4.64
C GLN A 88 29.06 7.38 -5.20
N GLY A 89 28.70 8.31 -4.32
CA GLY A 89 27.91 9.50 -4.69
C GLY A 89 26.40 9.29 -4.65
N TRP A 90 25.94 8.08 -4.36
CA TRP A 90 24.54 7.79 -4.12
C TRP A 90 24.14 8.17 -2.68
N SER A 91 22.93 8.69 -2.50
CA SER A 91 22.37 8.99 -1.18
C SER A 91 20.95 8.48 -1.06
N MET A 92 20.61 8.06 0.15
CA MET A 92 19.31 7.49 0.47
C MET A 92 18.56 8.43 1.41
N SER A 93 17.26 8.58 1.18
CA SER A 93 16.37 9.36 2.04
C SER A 93 15.08 8.59 2.27
N TYR A 94 14.54 8.69 3.48
CA TYR A 94 13.22 8.16 3.77
C TYR A 94 12.15 9.00 3.07
N LYS A 95 11.10 8.33 2.56
CA LYS A 95 9.89 9.03 2.14
C LYS A 95 9.22 9.64 3.37
N THR A 96 8.71 10.84 3.20
CA THR A 96 7.84 11.52 4.15
C THR A 96 6.42 11.59 3.61
N LEU A 97 5.45 11.93 4.46
CA LEU A 97 4.06 12.10 4.05
C LEU A 97 3.92 13.12 2.91
N ALA A 98 4.64 14.24 2.99
CA ALA A 98 4.65 15.28 1.96
C ALA A 98 5.16 14.78 0.60
N THR A 99 6.09 13.82 0.60
CA THR A 99 6.66 13.24 -0.63
C THR A 99 5.93 11.99 -1.13
N THR A 100 5.03 11.42 -0.33
CA THR A 100 4.31 10.18 -0.66
C THR A 100 3.14 10.43 -1.61
N PHE A 101 2.49 11.59 -1.48
CA PHE A 101 1.40 12.02 -2.36
C PHE A 101 1.78 13.33 -3.08
N PRO A 102 2.84 13.32 -3.91
CA PRO A 102 3.34 14.54 -4.50
C PRO A 102 2.35 15.08 -5.54
N CYS A 103 2.10 16.38 -5.52
CA CYS A 103 1.61 17.09 -6.71
C CYS A 103 2.82 17.68 -7.43
N LEU A 104 3.00 17.37 -8.71
CA LEU A 104 4.12 17.91 -9.51
C LEU A 104 3.90 19.38 -9.92
N ASN A 105 2.74 19.95 -9.59
CA ASN A 105 2.37 21.32 -9.91
C ASN A 105 2.40 22.19 -8.64
N GLU A 106 2.42 23.51 -8.80
CA GLU A 106 2.53 24.49 -7.69
C GLU A 106 1.40 24.37 -6.62
N GLU A 107 0.27 23.74 -6.97
CA GLU A 107 -0.79 23.38 -6.01
C GLU A 107 -0.49 22.00 -5.39
N SER A 108 0.31 22.00 -4.32
CA SER A 108 0.60 20.81 -3.52
C SER A 108 -0.61 20.36 -2.69
N ALA A 109 -0.71 19.05 -2.44
CA ALA A 109 -1.60 18.53 -1.42
C ALA A 109 -1.22 19.15 -0.07
N VAL A 110 -2.21 19.68 0.64
CA VAL A 110 -2.04 20.19 1.99
C VAL A 110 -1.74 19.00 2.90
N THR A 111 -0.64 19.08 3.63
CA THR A 111 -0.25 18.04 4.59
C THR A 111 -0.23 18.58 6.03
N ILE A 112 -0.63 17.72 6.96
CA ILE A 112 -0.38 17.88 8.40
C ILE A 112 0.58 16.76 8.79
N ASN A 113 1.64 17.11 9.52
CA ASN A 113 2.79 16.23 9.80
C ASN A 113 3.46 15.72 8.52
N GLY A 114 3.68 16.63 7.56
CA GLY A 114 4.28 16.31 6.26
C GLY A 114 5.67 15.67 6.33
N GLU A 115 6.43 15.91 7.39
CA GLU A 115 7.77 15.36 7.62
C GLU A 115 7.76 13.95 8.26
N ALA A 116 6.59 13.46 8.69
CA ALA A 116 6.46 12.12 9.27
C ALA A 116 6.96 11.07 8.27
N ILE A 117 7.81 10.15 8.74
CA ILE A 117 8.37 9.09 7.90
C ILE A 117 7.25 8.11 7.51
N VAL A 118 7.26 7.76 6.23
CA VAL A 118 6.36 6.79 5.62
C VAL A 118 7.17 5.69 4.95
N SER A 119 6.81 4.44 5.19
CA SER A 119 7.37 3.31 4.45
C SER A 119 6.27 2.36 4.01
N GLY A 120 6.32 1.92 2.75
CA GLY A 120 5.38 0.93 2.23
C GLY A 120 5.92 -0.49 2.35
N LEU A 121 5.05 -1.48 2.15
CA LEU A 121 5.55 -2.80 1.74
C LEU A 121 6.34 -2.66 0.44
N PRO A 122 7.46 -3.39 0.29
CA PRO A 122 8.20 -3.40 -0.97
C PRO A 122 7.40 -4.10 -2.07
N GLN A 123 7.92 -4.10 -3.29
CA GLN A 123 7.38 -4.95 -4.36
C GLN A 123 7.40 -6.42 -3.91
N LEU A 124 6.25 -7.07 -4.02
CA LEU A 124 6.01 -8.42 -3.51
C LEU A 124 6.34 -9.46 -4.59
N PHE A 125 7.62 -9.78 -4.78
CA PHE A 125 8.03 -10.83 -5.70
C PHE A 125 7.62 -12.20 -5.20
N LEU A 126 7.24 -13.09 -6.12
CA LEU A 126 6.91 -14.47 -5.84
C LEU A 126 8.03 -15.37 -6.33
N THR A 127 8.46 -16.29 -5.47
CA THR A 127 9.46 -17.30 -5.83
C THR A 127 9.05 -18.68 -5.37
N ASP A 128 9.61 -19.70 -6.00
CA ASP A 128 9.54 -21.07 -5.48
C ASP A 128 10.21 -21.16 -4.08
N PRO A 129 10.01 -22.25 -3.32
CA PRO A 129 10.61 -22.38 -1.98
C PRO A 129 12.14 -22.34 -1.97
N SER A 130 12.79 -22.53 -3.12
CA SER A 130 14.24 -22.44 -3.27
C SER A 130 14.74 -21.00 -3.44
N GLY A 131 13.85 -20.07 -3.81
CA GLY A 131 14.18 -18.68 -4.12
C GLY A 131 14.81 -18.47 -5.51
N PHE A 132 15.02 -19.53 -6.29
CA PHE A 132 15.71 -19.45 -7.58
C PHE A 132 14.77 -19.17 -8.75
N THR A 133 13.51 -19.59 -8.67
CA THR A 133 12.54 -19.42 -9.75
C THR A 133 11.60 -18.28 -9.42
N GLU A 134 11.64 -17.18 -10.18
CA GLU A 134 10.65 -16.11 -10.09
C GLU A 134 9.33 -16.55 -10.72
N LEU A 135 8.24 -16.39 -9.98
CA LEU A 135 6.88 -16.80 -10.35
C LEU A 135 5.97 -15.60 -10.68
N GLY A 136 6.49 -14.38 -10.54
CA GLY A 136 5.79 -13.13 -10.83
C GLY A 136 5.77 -12.15 -9.67
N ILE A 137 4.87 -11.17 -9.74
CA ILE A 137 4.67 -10.15 -8.71
C ILE A 137 3.23 -10.22 -8.22
N LEU A 138 3.05 -10.13 -6.90
CA LEU A 138 1.76 -10.15 -6.25
C LEU A 138 1.18 -8.74 -6.13
N TYR A 139 -0.05 -8.56 -6.60
CA TYR A 139 -0.82 -7.32 -6.48
C TYR A 139 -2.14 -7.55 -5.76
N ALA A 140 -2.56 -6.58 -4.95
CA ALA A 140 -3.93 -6.47 -4.46
C ALA A 140 -4.68 -5.49 -5.37
N ALA A 141 -5.52 -6.00 -6.27
CA ALA A 141 -6.28 -5.17 -7.22
C ALA A 141 -7.70 -5.71 -7.46
N SER A 142 -8.59 -4.85 -7.93
CA SER A 142 -9.97 -5.20 -8.26
C SER A 142 -10.08 -6.13 -9.48
N SER A 143 -9.09 -6.10 -10.38
CA SER A 143 -9.09 -6.93 -11.59
C SER A 143 -7.68 -7.21 -12.13
N ILE A 144 -7.60 -8.20 -13.02
CA ILE A 144 -6.36 -8.56 -13.71
C ILE A 144 -5.83 -7.44 -14.60
N GLU A 145 -6.71 -6.66 -15.21
CA GLU A 145 -6.34 -5.52 -16.06
C GLU A 145 -5.64 -4.43 -15.24
N VAL A 146 -6.14 -4.13 -14.03
CA VAL A 146 -5.48 -3.16 -13.13
C VAL A 146 -4.11 -3.68 -12.68
N ALA A 147 -4.01 -4.95 -12.28
CA ALA A 147 -2.74 -5.56 -11.88
C ALA A 147 -1.73 -5.63 -13.03
N THR A 148 -2.19 -5.92 -14.25
CA THR A 148 -1.36 -5.95 -15.46
C THR A 148 -0.87 -4.55 -15.81
N TRP A 149 -1.74 -3.55 -15.72
CA TRP A 149 -1.37 -2.14 -15.89
C TRP A 149 -0.27 -1.73 -14.89
N LEU A 150 -0.39 -2.09 -13.60
CA LEU A 150 0.63 -1.84 -12.58
C LEU A 150 1.97 -2.50 -12.92
N LYS A 151 1.97 -3.80 -13.27
CA LYS A 151 3.20 -4.53 -13.66
C LYS A 151 3.87 -3.89 -14.86
N SER A 152 3.09 -3.44 -15.83
CA SER A 152 3.59 -2.82 -17.05
C SER A 152 4.09 -1.38 -16.85
N TYR A 153 4.06 -0.84 -15.63
CA TYR A 153 4.34 0.58 -15.36
C TYR A 153 3.49 1.52 -16.22
N GLY A 154 2.23 1.17 -16.45
CA GLY A 154 1.29 1.92 -17.27
C GLY A 154 1.49 1.80 -18.80
N MET A 155 2.31 0.85 -19.26
CA MET A 155 2.45 0.57 -20.69
C MET A 155 1.23 -0.14 -21.28
N GLU A 156 0.51 -0.95 -20.51
CA GLU A 156 -0.74 -1.57 -20.94
C GLU A 156 -1.95 -0.65 -20.78
N SER A 157 -3.07 -1.03 -21.39
CA SER A 157 -4.35 -0.32 -21.19
C SER A 157 -4.93 -0.62 -19.81
N VAL A 158 -5.69 0.34 -19.27
CA VAL A 158 -6.36 0.18 -17.97
C VAL A 158 -7.86 0.42 -18.07
N ILE A 159 -8.60 -0.16 -17.14
CA ILE A 159 -10.04 0.08 -16.97
C ILE A 159 -10.30 0.70 -15.59
N PRO A 160 -11.47 1.32 -15.37
CA PRO A 160 -11.87 1.71 -14.03
C PRO A 160 -11.82 0.53 -13.06
N GLY A 161 -11.31 0.79 -11.85
CA GLY A 161 -11.00 -0.23 -10.85
C GLY A 161 -10.12 0.36 -9.76
N TYR A 162 -9.50 -0.47 -8.94
CA TYR A 162 -8.63 0.01 -7.88
C TYR A 162 -7.53 -1.00 -7.52
N TYR A 163 -6.50 -0.50 -6.83
CA TYR A 163 -5.49 -1.32 -6.17
C TYR A 163 -5.22 -0.82 -4.75
N LEU A 164 -4.62 -1.69 -3.94
CA LEU A 164 -4.29 -1.39 -2.56
C LEU A 164 -2.78 -1.37 -2.35
N GLU A 165 -2.33 -0.42 -1.54
CA GLU A 165 -0.99 -0.40 -0.97
C GLU A 165 -1.07 -0.33 0.56
N TRP A 166 -0.03 -0.81 1.24
CA TRP A 166 0.07 -0.74 2.69
C TRP A 166 1.22 0.18 3.06
N LEU A 167 0.89 1.22 3.83
CA LEU A 167 1.84 2.22 4.32
C LEU A 167 1.92 2.16 5.83
N PHE A 168 3.13 2.08 6.35
CA PHE A 168 3.45 2.27 7.75
C PHE A 168 3.81 3.73 8.02
N MET A 169 3.19 4.31 9.04
CA MET A 169 3.44 5.67 9.50
C MET A 169 4.14 5.70 10.85
N GLU A 170 5.14 6.57 10.98
CA GLU A 170 5.78 6.84 12.28
C GLU A 170 4.81 7.48 13.29
N GLU A 171 3.98 8.39 12.79
CA GLU A 171 2.98 9.15 13.55
C GLU A 171 1.72 9.40 12.71
N GLU A 172 0.64 9.82 13.36
CA GLU A 172 -0.58 10.20 12.64
C GLU A 172 -0.32 11.40 11.71
N GLY A 173 -1.02 11.41 10.58
CA GLY A 173 -0.82 12.44 9.56
C GLY A 173 -2.00 12.55 8.64
N PHE A 174 -2.01 13.62 7.86
CA PHE A 174 -3.09 13.89 6.91
C PHE A 174 -2.53 14.47 5.63
N ALA A 175 -3.07 14.03 4.49
CA ALA A 175 -2.82 14.60 3.18
C ALA A 175 -4.16 14.82 2.47
N ASN A 176 -4.38 16.03 1.97
CA ASN A 176 -5.57 16.34 1.18
C ASN A 176 -5.25 17.32 0.06
N GLY A 177 -5.74 17.02 -1.15
CA GLY A 177 -5.52 17.91 -2.27
C GLY A 177 -6.03 17.33 -3.58
N LYS A 178 -5.91 18.18 -4.61
CA LYS A 178 -6.20 17.84 -5.99
C LYS A 178 -4.98 18.19 -6.82
N CYS A 179 -4.36 17.17 -7.43
CA CYS A 179 -3.35 17.35 -8.46
C CYS A 179 -4.02 17.23 -9.83
N VAL A 180 -3.72 18.13 -10.75
CA VAL A 180 -4.13 18.01 -12.16
C VAL A 180 -2.90 18.16 -13.03
N THR A 181 -2.47 17.08 -13.68
CA THR A 181 -1.24 17.07 -14.47
C THR A 181 -1.59 16.89 -15.95
N PRO A 182 -1.20 17.84 -16.83
CA PRO A 182 -1.26 17.63 -18.27
C PRO A 182 -0.34 16.48 -18.65
N THR A 183 -0.91 15.41 -19.20
CA THR A 183 -0.20 14.17 -19.51
C THR A 183 -0.25 13.90 -21.01
N TYR A 184 0.91 13.64 -21.61
CA TYR A 184 1.03 13.31 -23.02
C TYR A 184 0.90 11.81 -23.24
N THR A 185 0.14 11.41 -24.26
CA THR A 185 -0.06 9.99 -24.58
C THR A 185 1.10 9.37 -25.35
N GLY A 186 2.03 10.21 -25.84
CA GLY A 186 3.07 9.82 -26.81
C GLY A 186 2.58 9.80 -28.25
N ASN A 187 1.29 10.09 -28.51
CA ASN A 187 0.70 10.10 -29.84
C ASN A 187 0.61 11.51 -30.42
N ASP A 188 1.70 11.98 -31.03
CA ASP A 188 1.86 13.38 -31.49
C ASP A 188 1.68 14.38 -30.33
N SER A 189 0.76 15.33 -30.46
CA SER A 189 0.43 16.34 -29.45
C SER A 189 -0.79 15.98 -28.61
N GLU A 190 -1.30 14.75 -28.69
CA GLU A 190 -2.44 14.32 -27.87
C GLU A 190 -2.04 14.32 -26.39
N SER A 191 -2.83 15.04 -25.61
CA SER A 191 -2.68 15.13 -24.16
C SER A 191 -4.05 15.17 -23.51
N TYR A 192 -4.09 14.83 -22.24
CA TYR A 192 -5.27 14.84 -21.40
C TYR A 192 -4.89 15.32 -20.00
N GLU A 193 -5.88 15.65 -19.17
CA GLU A 193 -5.67 15.97 -17.77
C GLU A 193 -5.77 14.69 -16.92
N ASP A 194 -4.69 14.34 -16.23
CA ASP A 194 -4.72 13.32 -15.19
C ASP A 194 -4.98 13.99 -13.83
N THR A 195 -6.07 13.61 -13.18
CA THR A 195 -6.49 14.17 -11.90
C THR A 195 -6.26 13.19 -10.76
N TYR A 196 -5.41 13.56 -9.81
CA TYR A 196 -5.18 12.84 -8.56
C TYR A 196 -5.90 13.54 -7.40
N LEU A 197 -6.90 12.90 -6.81
CA LEU A 197 -7.62 13.43 -5.64
C LEU A 197 -7.17 12.66 -4.40
N VAL A 198 -6.49 13.35 -3.50
CA VAL A 198 -5.97 12.78 -2.26
C VAL A 198 -6.87 13.24 -1.11
N ASP A 199 -7.41 12.30 -0.34
CA ASP A 199 -8.05 12.55 0.94
C ASP A 199 -7.73 11.40 1.90
N VAL A 200 -6.58 11.52 2.57
CA VAL A 200 -6.00 10.42 3.34
C VAL A 200 -5.70 10.90 4.75
N LYS A 201 -6.43 10.33 5.71
CA LYS A 201 -6.14 10.43 7.15
C LYS A 201 -5.42 9.16 7.56
N LEU A 202 -4.17 9.29 7.98
CA LEU A 202 -3.31 8.18 8.34
C LEU A 202 -3.13 8.10 9.85
N GLN A 203 -3.23 6.89 10.38
CA GLN A 203 -2.91 6.60 11.77
C GLN A 203 -1.45 6.18 11.91
N LYS A 204 -0.89 6.29 13.11
CA LYS A 204 0.40 5.65 13.43
C LYS A 204 0.32 4.13 13.17
N GLY A 205 1.37 3.57 12.57
CA GLY A 205 1.44 2.16 12.18
C GLY A 205 0.86 1.90 10.81
N TRP A 206 0.34 0.69 10.57
CA TRP A 206 -0.14 0.26 9.26
C TRP A 206 -1.45 0.93 8.84
N ASN A 207 -1.49 1.36 7.59
CA ASN A 207 -2.63 1.93 6.88
C ASN A 207 -2.78 1.23 5.53
N MET A 208 -4.02 0.94 5.14
CA MET A 208 -4.34 0.41 3.82
C MET A 208 -4.88 1.54 2.95
N ILE A 209 -4.19 1.80 1.84
CA ILE A 209 -4.47 2.90 0.93
C ILE A 209 -5.08 2.34 -0.33
N LYS A 210 -6.27 2.84 -0.68
CA LYS A 210 -6.95 2.52 -1.93
C LYS A 210 -6.65 3.59 -2.96
N TYR A 211 -6.13 3.16 -4.09
CA TYR A 211 -5.95 3.96 -5.30
C TYR A 211 -7.01 3.53 -6.32
N GLU A 212 -8.05 4.33 -6.46
CA GLU A 212 -9.22 4.02 -7.29
C GLU A 212 -9.22 4.85 -8.56
N ILE A 213 -9.05 4.17 -9.69
CA ILE A 213 -9.14 4.73 -11.04
C ILE A 213 -10.63 4.84 -11.37
N THR A 214 -11.21 6.03 -11.23
CA THR A 214 -12.65 6.24 -11.48
C THR A 214 -12.93 6.52 -12.94
N ASP A 215 -11.99 7.15 -13.65
CA ASP A 215 -12.15 7.55 -15.03
C ASP A 215 -10.87 7.24 -15.83
N VAL A 216 -11.06 6.92 -17.11
CA VAL A 216 -9.98 6.68 -18.06
C VAL A 216 -10.10 7.60 -19.27
N PHE A 217 -8.97 7.99 -19.84
CA PHE A 217 -8.88 8.65 -21.13
C PHE A 217 -8.53 7.62 -22.21
N THR A 218 -9.28 7.60 -23.31
CA THR A 218 -8.98 6.76 -24.48
C THR A 218 -8.26 7.59 -25.54
N SER A 219 -7.02 7.23 -25.82
CA SER A 219 -6.22 7.86 -26.88
C SER A 219 -6.73 7.53 -28.28
N LYS A 220 -6.28 8.29 -29.28
CA LYS A 220 -6.58 8.06 -30.70
C LYS A 220 -6.14 6.69 -31.22
N THR A 221 -5.19 6.02 -30.55
CA THR A 221 -4.76 4.64 -30.87
C THR A 221 -5.59 3.58 -30.15
N GLY A 222 -6.55 3.98 -29.32
CA GLY A 222 -7.42 3.09 -28.54
C GLY A 222 -6.84 2.69 -27.17
N LYS A 223 -5.57 3.01 -26.87
CA LYS A 223 -4.99 2.76 -25.54
C LYS A 223 -5.66 3.66 -24.50
N THR A 224 -5.98 3.08 -23.35
CA THR A 224 -6.57 3.81 -22.21
C THR A 224 -5.54 4.13 -21.13
N TYR A 225 -5.73 5.26 -20.46
CA TYR A 225 -4.89 5.75 -19.37
C TYR A 225 -5.78 6.21 -18.21
N PRO A 226 -5.35 6.14 -16.93
CA PRO A 226 -6.08 6.80 -15.86
C PRO A 226 -6.19 8.30 -16.16
N SER A 227 -7.40 8.85 -16.07
CA SER A 227 -7.63 10.30 -16.14
C SER A 227 -8.11 10.86 -14.81
N LYS A 228 -8.60 10.00 -13.91
CA LYS A 228 -8.92 10.37 -12.55
C LYS A 228 -8.67 9.23 -11.58
N THR A 229 -7.89 9.50 -10.54
CA THR A 229 -7.61 8.57 -9.45
C THR A 229 -8.00 9.19 -8.11
N LEU A 230 -8.75 8.46 -7.29
CA LEU A 230 -9.05 8.80 -5.90
C LEU A 230 -8.12 8.01 -4.97
N VAL A 231 -7.48 8.71 -4.04
CA VAL A 231 -6.61 8.11 -3.02
C VAL A 231 -7.25 8.29 -1.66
N SER A 232 -7.51 7.18 -0.97
CA SER A 232 -8.18 7.16 0.33
C SER A 232 -7.62 6.08 1.23
N ARG A 233 -7.75 6.25 2.56
CA ARG A 233 -7.51 5.15 3.50
C ARG A 233 -8.79 4.32 3.64
N VAL A 234 -8.65 3.00 3.60
CA VAL A 234 -9.73 2.04 3.86
C VAL A 234 -9.45 1.26 5.14
N GLU A 235 -10.50 0.97 5.91
CA GLU A 235 -10.38 0.27 7.21
C GLU A 235 -10.43 -1.25 7.06
N ASN A 236 -11.17 -1.73 6.06
CA ASN A 236 -11.39 -3.15 5.81
C ASN A 236 -11.04 -3.47 4.36
N LEU A 237 -10.56 -4.69 4.12
CA LEU A 237 -10.35 -5.20 2.77
C LEU A 237 -11.68 -5.12 2.00
N PRO A 238 -11.71 -4.46 0.84
CA PRO A 238 -12.89 -4.50 -0.04
C PRO A 238 -13.28 -5.94 -0.39
N GLU A 239 -14.57 -6.23 -0.49
CA GLU A 239 -15.06 -7.60 -0.74
C GLU A 239 -14.66 -8.14 -2.12
N ASP A 240 -14.48 -7.25 -3.10
CA ASP A 240 -14.13 -7.54 -4.48
C ASP A 240 -12.62 -7.48 -4.77
N ILE A 241 -11.78 -7.31 -3.74
CA ILE A 241 -10.33 -7.33 -3.90
C ILE A 241 -9.85 -8.72 -4.34
N GLN A 242 -8.90 -8.74 -5.27
CA GLN A 242 -8.24 -9.96 -5.70
C GLN A 242 -6.74 -9.87 -5.41
N TRP A 243 -6.17 -10.98 -4.93
CA TRP A 243 -4.73 -11.16 -4.85
C TRP A 243 -4.27 -11.84 -6.13
N LEU A 244 -3.55 -11.12 -6.97
CA LEU A 244 -3.23 -11.51 -8.33
C LEU A 244 -1.72 -11.69 -8.49
N ALA A 245 -1.30 -12.90 -8.84
CA ALA A 245 0.07 -13.19 -9.22
C ALA A 245 0.24 -12.91 -10.73
N ILE A 246 1.03 -11.89 -11.08
CA ILE A 246 1.27 -11.52 -12.48
C ILE A 246 2.68 -11.98 -12.87
N GLY A 247 2.73 -13.10 -13.60
CA GLY A 247 3.97 -13.67 -14.16
C GLY A 247 4.67 -12.75 -15.15
N ASN A 248 5.92 -13.09 -15.50
CA ASN A 248 6.72 -12.40 -16.52
C ASN A 248 6.34 -12.80 -17.95
#